data_AF-A0A7S3MWS3-F1
#
_entry.id   AF-A0A7S3MWS3-F1
#
_cell.length_a   1.000
_cell.length_b   1.000
_cell.length_c   1.000
_cell.angle_alpha   90.00
_cell.angle_beta   90.00
_cell.angle_gamma   90.00
#
_symmetry.space_group_name_H-M   'P 1'
#
loop_
_entity.id
_entity.type
_entity.pdbx_description
1 polymer ?
#
loop_
_entity_poly.entity_id
_entity_poly.type
_entity_poly.pdbx_seq_one_letter_code
_entity_poly.pdbx_strand_id
1 'polypeptide(L)'
;KNKMRTLASSSNRERMLNLQYTEDWQNVSEENVAADEIILSPERHLLTQSQLLEAQGGSIGLAVQMLGFLVGVGSVFQASPRITQYWKMGAMRYTEWATLGGAGTAGYWIGHSLSVNYMGQPDKVRNHWVAYNFVKSQNRWEGRHILGKAPRY
;
A
#
# COMPACT_ATOMS: atom_id res chain seq x y z
N LYS A 1 -5.74 43.85 -21.50
CA LYS A 1 -7.10 43.69 -20.94
C LYS A 1 -7.65 42.31 -21.32
N ASN A 2 -7.78 41.43 -20.31
CA ASN A 2 -8.74 40.33 -20.16
C ASN A 2 -8.87 39.24 -21.24
N LYS A 3 -7.94 38.29 -21.26
CA LYS A 3 -8.19 36.94 -21.84
C LYS A 3 -7.68 35.75 -21.01
N MET A 4 -7.32 35.99 -19.73
CA MET A 4 -6.77 34.96 -18.82
C MET A 4 -7.53 34.90 -17.47
N ARG A 5 -8.87 35.00 -17.48
CA ARG A 5 -9.66 34.90 -16.24
C ARG A 5 -10.90 34.00 -16.30
N THR A 6 -11.12 33.27 -17.40
CA THR A 6 -12.35 32.50 -17.62
C THR A 6 -12.14 30.99 -17.77
N LEU A 7 -11.07 30.43 -17.18
CA LEU A 7 -10.93 28.97 -16.97
C LEU A 7 -10.82 28.59 -15.49
N ALA A 8 -10.94 29.56 -14.58
CA ALA A 8 -10.80 29.33 -13.14
C ALA A 8 -12.10 28.87 -12.45
N SER A 9 -13.21 28.71 -13.18
CA SER A 9 -14.54 28.58 -12.57
C SER A 9 -15.28 27.25 -12.81
N SER A 10 -14.74 26.31 -13.60
CA SER A 10 -15.35 24.99 -13.79
C SER A 10 -14.52 23.83 -13.22
N SER A 11 -13.28 24.08 -12.76
CA SER A 11 -12.47 23.09 -12.04
C SER A 11 -12.61 23.22 -10.52
N ASN A 12 -13.87 23.35 -10.08
CA ASN A 12 -14.29 22.70 -8.84
C ASN A 12 -14.17 21.19 -9.05
N ARG A 13 -12.91 20.74 -9.23
CA ARG A 13 -12.46 19.36 -9.15
C ARG A 13 -13.18 18.79 -7.93
N GLU A 14 -13.83 17.66 -8.09
CA GLU A 14 -14.48 16.92 -7.02
C GLU A 14 -13.37 16.42 -6.06
N ARG A 15 -12.89 17.33 -5.20
CA ARG A 15 -11.70 17.23 -4.33
C ARG A 15 -12.07 16.75 -2.93
N MET A 16 -12.75 15.63 -2.82
CA MET A 16 -12.93 14.97 -1.54
C MET A 16 -12.98 13.48 -1.81
N LEU A 17 -11.88 12.74 -1.61
CA LEU A 17 -11.94 11.28 -1.36
C LEU A 17 -10.61 10.58 -1.04
N ASN A 18 -9.44 11.25 -1.02
CA ASN A 18 -8.22 10.55 -0.61
C ASN A 18 -7.39 11.31 0.44
N LEU A 19 -7.39 10.77 1.67
CA LEU A 19 -6.61 11.26 2.80
C LEU A 19 -5.09 11.23 2.56
N GLN A 20 -4.62 10.39 1.62
CA GLN A 20 -3.19 10.20 1.34
C GLN A 20 -2.53 11.37 0.59
N TYR A 21 -3.30 12.33 0.07
CA TYR A 21 -2.78 13.49 -0.66
C TYR A 21 -2.91 14.80 0.11
N THR A 22 -3.26 14.78 1.40
CA THR A 22 -3.84 15.90 2.20
C THR A 22 -3.02 17.20 2.31
N GLU A 23 -1.71 17.22 2.04
CA GLU A 23 -0.89 18.36 2.43
C GLU A 23 -0.75 19.51 1.39
N ASP A 24 -0.87 19.29 0.07
CA ASP A 24 -0.56 20.35 -0.92
C ASP A 24 -1.36 20.29 -2.25
N TRP A 25 -2.69 20.24 -2.20
CA TRP A 25 -3.57 19.95 -3.37
C TRP A 25 -3.60 21.07 -4.42
N GLN A 26 -3.08 22.25 -4.07
CA GLN A 26 -2.97 23.39 -4.96
C GLN A 26 -1.62 23.47 -5.66
N ASN A 27 -0.64 22.67 -5.21
CA ASN A 27 0.70 22.65 -5.78
C ASN A 27 0.76 21.72 -7.00
N VAL A 28 1.60 22.04 -7.98
CA VAL A 28 1.83 21.18 -9.15
C VAL A 28 3.01 20.27 -8.81
N SER A 29 2.75 19.13 -8.18
CA SER A 29 3.73 18.08 -7.88
C SER A 29 3.48 16.84 -8.74
N GLU A 30 4.50 16.02 -8.96
CA GLU A 30 4.36 14.74 -9.69
C GLU A 30 3.29 13.84 -9.05
N GLU A 31 3.15 13.90 -7.73
CA GLU A 31 2.15 13.16 -6.97
C GLU A 31 0.72 13.65 -7.25
N ASN A 32 0.52 14.97 -7.33
CA ASN A 32 -0.78 15.55 -7.65
C ASN A 32 -1.16 15.33 -9.11
N VAL A 33 -0.19 15.34 -10.03
CA VAL A 33 -0.42 14.98 -11.43
C VAL A 33 -0.83 13.51 -11.55
N ALA A 34 -0.16 12.61 -10.83
CA ALA A 34 -0.54 11.20 -10.77
C ALA A 34 -1.94 11.01 -10.14
N ALA A 35 -2.28 11.78 -9.11
CA ALA A 35 -3.61 11.74 -8.50
C ALA A 35 -4.71 12.19 -9.48
N ASP A 36 -4.49 13.29 -10.20
CA ASP A 36 -5.42 13.76 -11.26
C ASP A 36 -5.54 12.71 -12.38
N GLU A 37 -4.44 12.04 -12.77
CA GLU A 37 -4.43 10.97 -13.77
C GLU A 37 -5.20 9.72 -13.29
N ILE A 38 -5.09 9.36 -12.00
CA ILE A 38 -5.84 8.25 -11.40
C ILE A 38 -7.34 8.54 -11.37
N ILE A 39 -7.74 9.78 -11.14
CA ILE A 39 -9.17 10.16 -11.18
C ILE A 39 -9.70 10.05 -12.62
N LEU A 40 -8.91 10.47 -13.61
CA LEU A 40 -9.30 10.44 -15.03
C LEU A 40 -9.30 9.02 -15.63
N SER A 41 -8.30 8.21 -15.28
CA SER A 41 -8.06 6.89 -15.88
C SER A 41 -7.43 5.93 -14.86
N PRO A 42 -8.20 5.45 -13.86
CA PRO A 42 -7.66 4.63 -12.77
C PRO A 42 -7.09 3.30 -13.26
N GLU A 43 -7.66 2.74 -14.32
CA GLU A 43 -7.26 1.48 -14.96
C GLU A 43 -5.81 1.45 -15.45
N ARG A 44 -5.22 2.61 -15.77
CA ARG A 44 -3.81 2.70 -16.19
C ARG A 44 -2.85 2.39 -15.04
N HIS A 45 -3.28 2.63 -13.81
CA HIS A 45 -2.48 2.41 -12.59
C HIS A 45 -2.85 1.11 -11.87
N LEU A 46 -3.88 0.39 -12.33
CA LEU A 46 -4.22 -0.93 -11.82
C LEU A 46 -3.28 -2.00 -12.41
N LEU A 47 -2.31 -2.42 -11.60
CA LEU A 47 -1.40 -3.51 -11.91
C LEU A 47 -2.06 -4.87 -11.72
N THR A 48 -1.66 -5.85 -12.53
CA THR A 48 -1.95 -7.27 -12.26
C THR A 48 -1.11 -7.77 -11.07
N GLN A 49 -1.46 -8.93 -10.50
CA GLN A 49 -0.73 -9.49 -9.36
C GLN A 49 0.77 -9.69 -9.66
N SER A 50 1.13 -10.17 -10.86
CA SER A 50 2.52 -10.35 -11.26
C SER A 50 3.26 -9.02 -11.38
N GLN A 51 2.63 -8.00 -11.96
CA GLN A 51 3.19 -6.66 -12.06
C GLN A 51 3.34 -5.98 -10.70
N LEU A 52 2.41 -6.22 -9.78
CA LEU A 52 2.50 -5.72 -8.42
C LEU A 52 3.65 -6.39 -7.66
N LEU A 53 3.81 -7.72 -7.79
CA LEU A 53 4.91 -8.45 -7.17
C LEU A 53 6.26 -7.94 -7.70
N GLU A 54 6.38 -7.77 -9.01
CA GLU A 54 7.57 -7.19 -9.63
C GLU A 54 7.83 -5.76 -9.14
N ALA A 55 6.79 -4.93 -9.07
CA ALA A 55 6.88 -3.57 -8.54
C ALA A 55 7.26 -3.52 -7.04
N GLN A 56 7.00 -4.58 -6.27
CA GLN A 56 7.41 -4.69 -4.87
C GLN A 56 8.85 -5.21 -4.68
N GLY A 57 9.57 -5.52 -5.76
CA GLY A 57 10.93 -6.07 -5.72
C GLY A 57 11.04 -7.53 -6.17
N GLY A 58 9.96 -8.10 -6.72
CA GLY A 58 9.92 -9.46 -7.24
C GLY A 58 10.25 -10.51 -6.18
N SER A 59 10.84 -11.63 -6.61
CA SER A 59 11.23 -12.73 -5.71
C SER A 59 12.27 -12.31 -4.67
N ILE A 60 13.14 -11.35 -4.99
CA ILE A 60 14.17 -10.85 -4.05
C ILE A 60 13.50 -10.00 -2.96
N GLY A 61 12.58 -9.13 -3.34
CA GLY A 61 11.78 -8.35 -2.39
C GLY A 61 10.97 -9.23 -1.44
N LEU A 62 10.37 -10.30 -1.97
CA LEU A 62 9.71 -11.32 -1.16
C LEU A 62 10.68 -11.96 -0.16
N ALA A 63 11.90 -12.27 -0.58
CA ALA A 63 12.91 -12.84 0.32
C ALA A 63 13.29 -11.87 1.45
N VAL A 64 13.42 -10.57 1.16
CA VAL A 64 13.69 -9.53 2.16
C VAL A 64 12.53 -9.41 3.16
N GLN A 65 11.29 -9.44 2.67
CA GLN A 65 10.10 -9.43 3.51
C GLN A 65 10.05 -10.63 4.45
N MET A 66 10.34 -11.82 3.92
CA MET A 66 10.40 -13.05 4.71
C MET A 66 11.54 -13.04 5.71
N LEU A 67 12.70 -12.50 5.35
CA LEU A 67 13.81 -12.31 6.26
C LEU A 67 13.43 -11.35 7.40
N GLY A 68 12.77 -10.24 7.09
CA GLY A 68 12.24 -9.30 8.09
C GLY A 68 11.28 -9.98 9.07
N PHE A 69 10.34 -10.80 8.56
CA PHE A 69 9.45 -11.61 9.39
C PHE A 69 10.23 -12.55 10.32
N LEU A 70 11.19 -13.31 9.77
CA LEU A 70 11.99 -14.28 10.53
C LEU A 70 12.87 -13.61 11.57
N VAL A 71 13.44 -12.44 11.28
CA VAL A 71 14.18 -11.62 12.25
C VAL A 71 13.25 -11.14 13.37
N GLY A 72 12.04 -10.66 13.02
CA GLY A 72 11.02 -10.27 13.98
C GLY A 72 10.66 -11.40 14.94
N VAL A 73 10.29 -12.57 14.41
CA VAL A 73 9.97 -13.77 15.21
C VAL A 73 11.19 -14.26 16.00
N GLY A 74 12.37 -14.31 15.36
CA GLY A 74 13.63 -14.76 15.96
C GLY A 74 14.04 -13.89 17.16
N SER A 75 13.79 -12.58 17.09
CA SER A 75 14.07 -11.65 18.19
C SER A 75 13.28 -12.00 19.46
N VAL A 76 12.05 -12.50 19.33
CA VAL A 76 11.23 -12.93 20.49
C VAL A 76 11.84 -14.16 21.16
N PHE A 77 12.32 -15.13 20.36
CA PHE A 77 12.99 -16.32 20.90
C PHE A 77 14.33 -15.99 21.56
N GLN A 78 15.05 -14.98 21.05
CA GLN A 78 16.28 -14.49 21.66
C GLN A 78 16.00 -13.71 22.95
N ALA A 79 14.94 -12.90 22.98
CA ALA A 79 14.57 -12.09 24.13
C ALA A 79 13.91 -12.89 25.26
N SER A 80 13.20 -13.98 24.94
CA SER A 80 12.44 -14.75 25.93
C SER A 80 12.66 -16.26 25.77
N PRO A 81 13.61 -16.84 26.54
CA PRO A 81 13.81 -18.29 26.61
C PRO A 81 12.55 -19.06 27.05
N ARG A 82 11.68 -18.40 27.82
CA ARG A 82 10.41 -18.97 28.29
C ARG A 82 9.45 -19.25 27.13
N ILE A 83 9.33 -18.30 26.19
CA ILE A 83 8.49 -18.49 25.00
C ILE A 83 9.04 -19.64 24.15
N THR A 84 10.37 -19.74 24.02
CA THR A 84 11.04 -20.87 23.35
C THR A 84 10.66 -22.21 23.96
N GLN A 85 10.64 -22.31 25.29
CA GLN A 85 10.22 -23.54 25.98
C GLN A 85 8.74 -23.87 25.73
N TYR A 86 7.84 -22.88 25.82
CA TYR A 86 6.41 -23.10 25.54
C TYR A 86 6.14 -23.51 24.10
N TRP A 87 6.89 -22.93 23.16
CA TRP A 87 6.83 -23.33 21.75
C TRP A 87 7.25 -24.80 21.57
N LYS A 88 8.39 -25.20 22.15
CA LYS A 88 8.87 -26.60 22.09
C LYS A 88 7.88 -27.60 22.70
N MET A 89 7.18 -27.21 23.75
CA MET A 89 6.18 -28.05 24.44
C MET A 89 4.78 -27.98 23.82
N GLY A 90 4.56 -27.15 22.79
CA GLY A 90 3.24 -26.93 22.20
C GLY A 90 2.21 -26.29 23.15
N ALA A 91 2.66 -25.67 24.24
CA ALA A 91 1.83 -25.16 25.34
C ALA A 91 1.76 -23.62 25.37
N MET A 92 1.92 -22.97 24.22
CA MET A 92 1.85 -21.51 24.13
C MET A 92 0.43 -21.01 24.38
N ARG A 93 0.29 -19.99 25.22
CA ARG A 93 -0.98 -19.31 25.41
C ARG A 93 -1.18 -18.31 24.28
N TYR A 94 -2.40 -17.79 24.21
CA TYR A 94 -2.78 -16.83 23.18
C TYR A 94 -1.89 -15.57 23.19
N THR A 95 -1.47 -15.12 24.37
CA THR A 95 -0.57 -13.96 24.53
C THR A 95 0.81 -14.17 23.91
N GLU A 96 1.38 -15.36 24.02
CA GLU A 96 2.66 -15.71 23.41
C GLU A 96 2.53 -15.81 21.89
N TRP A 97 1.42 -16.37 21.41
CA TRP A 97 1.08 -16.35 19.97
C TRP A 97 0.91 -14.93 19.43
N ALA A 98 0.20 -14.07 20.15
CA ALA A 98 0.04 -12.67 19.79
C ALA A 98 1.38 -11.93 19.78
N THR A 99 2.29 -12.25 20.70
CA THR A 99 3.63 -11.67 20.74
C THR A 99 4.48 -12.12 19.54
N LEU A 100 4.48 -13.42 19.21
CA LEU A 100 5.19 -13.94 18.03
C LEU A 100 4.59 -13.38 16.73
N GLY A 101 3.26 -13.37 16.63
CA GLY A 101 2.54 -12.80 15.50
C GLY A 101 2.82 -11.31 15.33
N GLY A 102 2.76 -10.53 16.42
CA GLY A 102 3.02 -9.10 16.43
C GLY A 102 4.46 -8.74 16.09
N ALA A 103 5.43 -9.48 16.62
CA ALA A 103 6.84 -9.27 16.28
C ALA A 103 7.14 -9.66 14.83
N GLY A 104 6.55 -10.76 14.34
CA GLY A 104 6.66 -11.19 12.95
C GLY A 104 6.03 -10.18 11.98
N THR A 105 4.82 -9.68 12.27
CA THR A 105 4.15 -8.68 11.42
C THR A 105 4.90 -7.35 11.41
N ALA A 106 5.43 -6.91 12.55
CA ALA A 106 6.28 -5.72 12.62
C ALA A 106 7.56 -5.89 11.78
N GLY A 107 8.25 -7.04 11.91
CA GLY A 107 9.43 -7.36 11.10
C GLY A 107 9.12 -7.44 9.60
N TYR A 108 8.00 -8.06 9.24
CA TYR A 108 7.52 -8.11 7.85
C TYR A 108 7.24 -6.72 7.30
N TRP A 109 6.59 -5.83 8.07
CA TRP A 109 6.28 -4.47 7.63
C TRP A 109 7.53 -3.65 7.35
N ILE A 110 8.56 -3.76 8.20
CA ILE A 110 9.87 -3.15 7.97
C ILE A 110 10.51 -3.74 6.71
N GLY A 111 10.53 -5.07 6.58
CA GLY A 111 11.06 -5.75 5.41
C GLY A 111 10.33 -5.38 4.11
N HIS A 112 9.02 -5.17 4.17
CA HIS A 112 8.21 -4.71 3.04
C HIS A 112 8.56 -3.28 2.64
N SER A 113 8.68 -2.37 3.60
CA SER A 113 9.13 -1.00 3.32
C SER A 113 10.51 -0.99 2.68
N LEU A 114 11.46 -1.77 3.19
CA LEU A 114 12.79 -1.89 2.59
C LEU A 114 12.73 -2.49 1.18
N SER A 115 11.97 -3.57 1.00
CA SER A 115 11.77 -4.23 -0.29
C SER A 115 11.24 -3.26 -1.35
N VAL A 116 10.17 -2.52 -1.03
CA VAL A 116 9.53 -1.62 -1.98
C VAL A 116 10.40 -0.41 -2.30
N ASN A 117 11.10 0.16 -1.31
CA ASN A 117 11.91 1.37 -1.51
C ASN A 117 13.27 1.10 -2.17
N TYR A 118 13.92 -0.03 -1.87
CA TYR A 118 15.27 -0.32 -2.37
C TYR A 118 15.31 -1.27 -3.57
N MET A 119 14.35 -2.18 -3.69
CA MET A 119 14.33 -3.20 -4.74
C MET A 119 13.16 -3.04 -5.71
N GLY A 120 12.12 -2.31 -5.29
CA GLY A 120 10.90 -2.10 -6.04
C GLY A 120 10.80 -0.72 -6.71
N GLN A 121 9.59 -0.44 -7.20
CA GLN A 121 9.18 0.84 -7.75
C GLN A 121 8.09 1.41 -6.84
N PRO A 122 8.45 2.22 -5.83
CA PRO A 122 7.53 2.68 -4.78
C PRO A 122 6.36 3.48 -5.36
N ASP A 123 6.60 4.29 -6.39
CA ASP A 123 5.56 5.09 -7.04
C ASP A 123 4.50 4.24 -7.72
N LYS A 124 4.89 3.13 -8.37
CA LYS A 124 3.93 2.23 -9.01
C LYS A 124 3.07 1.51 -7.97
N VAL A 125 3.67 1.05 -6.88
CA VAL A 125 2.95 0.41 -5.78
C VAL A 125 1.98 1.39 -5.13
N ARG A 126 2.42 2.63 -4.87
CA ARG A 126 1.58 3.69 -4.32
C ARG A 126 0.41 4.02 -5.24
N ASN A 127 0.67 4.32 -6.51
CA ASN A 127 -0.36 4.69 -7.48
C ASN A 127 -1.37 3.56 -7.68
N HIS A 128 -0.92 2.30 -7.65
CA HIS A 128 -1.80 1.14 -7.69
C HIS A 128 -2.78 1.11 -6.52
N TRP A 129 -2.29 1.24 -5.29
CA TRP A 129 -3.15 1.19 -4.10
C TRP A 129 -4.09 2.40 -4.01
N VAL A 130 -3.64 3.56 -4.45
CA VAL A 130 -4.46 4.77 -4.57
C VAL A 130 -5.60 4.55 -5.57
N ALA A 131 -5.29 4.09 -6.78
CA ALA A 131 -6.28 3.80 -7.82
C ALA A 131 -7.27 2.71 -7.38
N TYR A 132 -6.77 1.65 -6.73
CA TYR A 132 -7.60 0.58 -6.20
C TYR A 132 -8.56 1.09 -5.13
N ASN A 133 -8.09 1.87 -4.16
CA ASN A 133 -8.93 2.43 -3.11
C ASN A 133 -9.95 3.43 -3.67
N PHE A 134 -9.54 4.27 -4.62
CA PHE A 134 -10.44 5.20 -5.31
C PHE A 134 -11.57 4.44 -5.99
N VAL A 135 -11.26 3.49 -6.86
CA VAL A 135 -12.27 2.67 -7.55
C VAL A 135 -13.17 1.91 -6.58
N LYS A 136 -12.60 1.33 -5.52
CA LYS A 136 -13.39 0.62 -4.49
C LYS A 136 -14.34 1.55 -3.75
N SER A 137 -13.90 2.77 -3.42
CA SER A 137 -14.74 3.77 -2.77
C SER A 137 -15.88 4.23 -3.68
N GLN A 138 -15.57 4.49 -4.95
CA GLN A 138 -16.50 4.89 -5.98
C GLN A 138 -17.57 3.81 -6.24
N ASN A 139 -17.14 2.55 -6.41
CA ASN A 139 -18.05 1.41 -6.58
C ASN A 139 -18.96 1.19 -5.35
N ARG A 140 -18.49 1.52 -4.13
CA ARG A 140 -19.26 1.33 -2.89
C ARG A 140 -20.28 2.45 -2.65
N TRP A 141 -19.92 3.70 -2.93
CA TRP A 141 -20.72 4.87 -2.51
C TRP A 141 -21.53 5.49 -3.65
N GLU A 142 -21.04 5.41 -4.88
CA GLU A 142 -21.73 6.01 -6.03
C GLU A 142 -22.56 4.98 -6.83
N GLY A 143 -22.43 3.69 -6.51
CA GLY A 143 -23.08 2.60 -7.26
C GLY A 143 -22.67 2.54 -8.73
N ARG A 144 -21.64 3.29 -9.12
CA ARG A 144 -21.08 3.33 -10.47
C ARG A 144 -20.07 2.21 -10.61
N HIS A 145 -20.24 1.35 -11.62
CA HIS A 145 -19.18 0.45 -12.05
C HIS A 145 -18.17 1.24 -12.89
N ILE A 146 -17.26 1.97 -12.25
CA ILE A 146 -16.20 2.74 -12.96
C ILE A 146 -15.19 1.79 -13.64
N LEU A 147 -15.23 0.51 -13.31
CA LEU A 147 -14.49 -0.53 -14.02
C LEU A 147 -15.41 -1.38 -14.90
N GLY A 148 -15.25 -1.28 -16.22
CA GLY A 148 -15.74 -2.29 -17.17
C GLY A 148 -15.04 -3.65 -17.02
N LYS A 149 -13.92 -3.73 -16.29
CA LYS A 149 -13.25 -4.97 -15.89
C LYS A 149 -12.79 -4.89 -14.44
N ALA A 150 -13.45 -5.63 -13.57
CA ALA A 150 -13.01 -5.82 -12.19
C ALA A 150 -11.59 -6.42 -12.18
N PRO A 151 -10.67 -5.95 -11.31
CA PRO A 151 -9.39 -6.62 -11.10
C PRO A 151 -9.68 -8.04 -10.62
N ARG A 152 -9.25 -9.03 -11.43
CA ARG A 152 -9.31 -10.43 -11.06
C ARG A 152 -8.04 -10.75 -10.28
N TYR A 153 -8.24 -11.14 -9.02
CA TYR A 153 -7.23 -11.76 -8.16
C TYR A 153 -7.04 -13.22 -8.54
#